data_AF-A0A9W6G9V8-F1
#
_entry.id   AF-A0A9W6G9V8-F1
#
_cell.length_a   1.000
_cell.length_b   1.000
_cell.length_c   1.000
_cell.angle_alpha   90.00
_cell.angle_beta   90.00
_cell.angle_gamma   90.00
#
_symmetry.space_group_name_H-M   'P 1'
#
loop_
_entity.id
_entity.type
_entity.pdbx_description
1 polymer ?
#
loop_
_entity_poly.entity_id
_entity_poly.type
_entity_poly.pdbx_seq_one_letter_code
_entity_poly.pdbx_strand_id
1 'polypeptide(L)'
;MSEFDSGDDFTTDGYGADSADDFSTEDSTSYTDDSYTEDAYADDTSSDDVYTSVADTDVDGDGVNESTAFDYDGDGYNETIESDMDGDGWVDTVTTDADADGYSETILVDTDGDTFLDTTGTDTDGDGFVNTVESDTDGDGFYDTSAEDNNSDGVYENVQSI
;
A
#
# COMPACT_ATOMS: atom_id res chain seq x y z
N MET A 1 -43.54 15.23 44.66
CA MET A 1 -42.78 14.58 45.74
C MET A 1 -43.02 13.08 45.65
N SER A 2 -42.03 12.33 45.18
CA SER A 2 -41.93 10.89 45.46
C SER A 2 -40.52 10.45 45.11
N GLU A 3 -39.66 10.46 46.12
CA GLU A 3 -38.47 9.62 46.19
C GLU A 3 -38.71 8.59 47.31
N PHE A 4 -38.45 7.32 47.00
CA PHE A 4 -37.94 6.21 47.83
C PHE A 4 -38.20 4.92 47.02
N ASP A 5 -37.22 4.36 46.30
CA ASP A 5 -36.07 3.54 46.73
C ASP A 5 -36.42 2.05 46.93
N SER A 6 -35.62 1.23 46.24
CA SER A 6 -34.95 0.00 46.69
C SER A 6 -35.25 -1.27 45.90
N GLY A 7 -34.16 -1.84 45.34
CA GLY A 7 -33.99 -3.29 45.26
C GLY A 7 -33.83 -3.84 43.86
N ASP A 8 -32.60 -3.83 43.34
CA ASP A 8 -32.13 -4.82 42.38
C ASP A 8 -32.02 -6.18 43.10
N ASP A 9 -32.73 -7.22 42.63
CA ASP A 9 -32.31 -8.62 42.76
C ASP A 9 -32.99 -9.51 41.70
N PHE A 10 -32.17 -10.41 41.16
CA PHE A 10 -32.35 -11.29 40.01
C PHE A 10 -33.32 -12.44 40.34
N THR A 11 -34.13 -12.92 39.38
CA THR A 11 -34.33 -14.37 39.10
C THR A 11 -35.28 -14.63 37.93
N THR A 12 -34.69 -15.24 36.89
CA THR A 12 -35.16 -16.34 36.04
C THR A 12 -36.63 -16.79 36.03
N ASP A 13 -37.20 -16.74 34.82
CA ASP A 13 -38.27 -17.59 34.28
C ASP A 13 -38.33 -17.28 32.77
N GLY A 14 -38.19 -18.22 31.83
CA GLY A 14 -38.74 -19.57 31.81
C GLY A 14 -39.70 -19.65 30.62
N TYR A 15 -39.17 -19.65 29.39
CA TYR A 15 -39.98 -19.88 28.18
C TYR A 15 -39.71 -21.29 27.65
N GLY A 16 -40.59 -22.24 28.01
CA GLY A 16 -40.92 -23.37 27.13
C GLY A 16 -42.13 -23.00 26.27
N ALA A 17 -42.54 -23.71 25.23
CA ALA A 17 -41.96 -24.81 24.45
C ALA A 17 -42.92 -25.01 23.26
N ASP A 18 -42.42 -25.16 22.02
CA ASP A 18 -43.00 -26.01 20.96
C ASP A 18 -41.86 -26.38 19.98
N SER A 19 -41.33 -27.61 20.06
CA SER A 19 -41.64 -28.76 19.17
C SER A 19 -41.52 -28.41 17.68
N ALA A 20 -40.68 -29.00 16.85
CA ALA A 20 -39.65 -30.05 16.90
C ALA A 20 -38.72 -29.74 15.70
N ASP A 21 -37.45 -30.12 15.66
CA ASP A 21 -37.04 -31.36 15.00
C ASP A 21 -35.58 -31.72 15.33
N ASP A 22 -35.48 -32.91 15.95
CA ASP A 22 -34.47 -33.96 15.81
C ASP A 22 -32.97 -33.65 16.02
N PHE A 23 -32.51 -33.96 17.24
CA PHE A 23 -31.11 -34.20 17.58
C PHE A 23 -31.00 -35.56 18.26
N SER A 24 -30.22 -36.47 17.66
CA SER A 24 -29.53 -37.60 18.31
C SER A 24 -28.85 -38.42 17.21
N THR A 25 -27.65 -38.94 17.30
CA THR A 25 -26.66 -39.22 18.35
C THR A 25 -25.32 -39.37 17.59
N GLU A 26 -24.14 -39.23 18.16
CA GLU A 26 -23.50 -40.22 19.00
C GLU A 26 -22.22 -39.64 19.61
N ASP A 27 -22.03 -40.09 20.84
CA ASP A 27 -20.84 -40.10 21.68
C ASP A 27 -19.60 -40.72 20.99
N SER A 28 -18.41 -40.15 21.24
CA SER A 28 -17.22 -40.84 21.78
C SER A 28 -15.89 -40.24 21.29
N THR A 29 -15.16 -39.70 22.27
CA THR A 29 -13.70 -39.58 22.45
C THR A 29 -12.76 -39.86 21.27
N SER A 30 -11.85 -38.92 20.98
CA SER A 30 -10.40 -39.21 20.90
C SER A 30 -9.59 -37.93 20.72
N TYR A 31 -8.64 -37.66 21.63
CA TYR A 31 -7.52 -36.78 21.37
C TYR A 31 -6.45 -37.56 20.60
N THR A 32 -6.14 -37.15 19.37
CA THR A 32 -4.90 -37.42 18.62
C THR A 32 -4.67 -36.18 17.75
N ASP A 33 -3.69 -35.33 18.06
CA ASP A 33 -2.29 -35.41 17.62
C ASP A 33 -2.16 -35.28 16.09
N ASP A 34 -1.52 -34.17 15.70
CA ASP A 34 -0.88 -33.81 14.42
C ASP A 34 -1.51 -34.24 13.07
N SER A 35 -1.92 -33.25 12.28
CA SER A 35 -1.39 -33.06 10.91
C SER A 35 -1.89 -31.76 10.29
N TYR A 36 -0.95 -30.88 9.90
CA TYR A 36 -1.19 -29.82 8.93
C TYR A 36 -1.77 -30.42 7.65
N THR A 37 -3.00 -30.05 7.32
CA THR A 37 -3.52 -30.18 5.97
C THR A 37 -3.96 -28.80 5.54
N GLU A 38 -3.21 -28.23 4.60
CA GLU A 38 -3.73 -27.25 3.67
C GLU A 38 -5.13 -27.70 3.24
N ASP A 39 -6.12 -26.85 3.43
CA ASP A 39 -7.29 -26.92 2.59
C ASP A 39 -7.70 -25.49 2.22
N ALA A 40 -7.65 -25.29 0.91
CA ALA A 40 -7.77 -24.04 0.20
C ALA A 40 -8.98 -23.23 0.66
N TYR A 41 -8.74 -21.98 1.03
CA TYR A 41 -9.79 -20.98 0.97
C TYR A 41 -10.11 -20.77 -0.50
N ALA A 42 -11.27 -21.28 -0.92
CA ALA A 42 -11.90 -20.85 -2.14
C ALA A 42 -12.17 -19.35 -2.00
N ASP A 43 -11.23 -18.56 -2.51
CA ASP A 43 -11.36 -17.13 -2.66
C ASP A 43 -12.50 -16.86 -3.63
N ASP A 44 -13.57 -16.28 -3.09
CA ASP A 44 -14.71 -15.80 -3.83
C ASP A 44 -14.24 -14.57 -4.61
N THR A 45 -13.64 -14.81 -5.78
CA THR A 45 -13.19 -13.77 -6.71
C THR A 45 -14.40 -13.09 -7.35
N SER A 46 -15.13 -12.34 -6.54
CA SER A 46 -15.81 -11.13 -6.95
C SER A 46 -15.00 -9.95 -6.40
N SER A 47 -13.69 -9.95 -6.68
CA SER A 47 -12.82 -8.80 -6.44
C SER A 47 -12.99 -7.88 -7.65
N ASP A 48 -13.97 -6.99 -7.58
CA ASP A 48 -14.22 -5.93 -8.57
C ASP A 48 -13.53 -4.61 -8.12
N ASP A 49 -12.55 -4.71 -7.21
CA ASP A 49 -11.63 -3.64 -6.78
C ASP A 49 -10.34 -4.32 -6.30
N VAL A 50 -9.46 -4.72 -7.22
CA VAL A 50 -8.21 -5.41 -6.89
C VAL A 50 -7.10 -4.38 -6.71
N TYR A 51 -7.14 -3.65 -5.59
CA TYR A 51 -5.96 -2.92 -5.12
C TYR A 51 -4.96 -3.97 -4.61
N THR A 52 -3.79 -4.08 -5.24
CA THR A 52 -2.70 -4.93 -4.72
C THR A 52 -1.48 -4.10 -4.38
N SER A 53 -0.83 -4.42 -3.25
CA SER A 53 0.49 -3.91 -2.92
C SER A 53 1.44 -5.07 -2.72
N VAL A 54 2.60 -5.01 -3.38
CA VAL A 54 3.62 -6.05 -3.33
C VAL A 54 4.91 -5.41 -2.86
N ALA A 55 5.43 -5.89 -1.73
CA ALA A 55 6.79 -5.60 -1.34
C ALA A 55 7.69 -6.52 -2.19
N ASP A 56 8.49 -5.93 -3.09
CA ASP A 56 9.02 -6.65 -4.26
C ASP A 56 10.53 -6.95 -4.18
N THR A 57 11.32 -6.13 -3.49
CA THR A 57 12.78 -6.25 -3.52
C THR A 57 13.44 -6.10 -2.16
N ASP A 58 14.26 -7.10 -1.81
CA ASP A 58 15.28 -7.10 -0.74
C ASP A 58 16.66 -7.04 -1.45
N VAL A 59 17.18 -5.83 -1.60
CA VAL A 59 18.42 -5.48 -2.31
C VAL A 59 19.64 -5.85 -1.49
N ASP A 60 19.58 -5.72 -0.16
CA ASP A 60 20.75 -5.89 0.71
C ASP A 60 20.83 -7.28 1.38
N GLY A 61 19.75 -8.05 1.32
CA GLY A 61 19.62 -9.43 1.78
C GLY A 61 19.37 -9.55 3.28
N ASP A 62 18.92 -8.50 3.97
CA ASP A 62 18.66 -8.51 5.40
C ASP A 62 17.29 -9.08 5.80
N GLY A 63 16.42 -9.31 4.80
CA GLY A 63 15.08 -9.86 4.95
C GLY A 63 13.99 -8.83 5.22
N VAL A 64 14.31 -7.54 5.17
CA VAL A 64 13.37 -6.43 4.96
C VAL A 64 13.28 -6.18 3.45
N ASN A 65 12.14 -5.66 3.00
CA ASN A 65 12.00 -5.27 1.60
C ASN A 65 12.15 -3.75 1.53
N GLU A 66 13.01 -3.29 0.63
CA GLU A 66 13.30 -1.88 0.39
C GLU A 66 12.31 -1.27 -0.61
N SER A 67 11.55 -2.06 -1.38
CA SER A 67 10.62 -1.50 -2.37
C SER A 67 9.20 -2.03 -2.24
N THR A 68 8.22 -1.14 -2.35
CA THR A 68 6.79 -1.47 -2.41
C THR A 68 6.18 -0.94 -3.70
N ALA A 69 5.51 -1.81 -4.45
CA ALA A 69 4.76 -1.44 -5.63
C ALA A 69 3.25 -1.55 -5.40
N PHE A 70 2.48 -0.69 -6.05
CA PHE A 70 1.03 -0.59 -5.99
C PHE A 70 0.45 -0.76 -7.39
N ASP A 71 -0.52 -1.68 -7.49
CA ASP A 71 -1.41 -1.90 -8.63
C ASP A 71 -2.83 -1.50 -8.18
N TYR A 72 -3.29 -0.33 -8.62
CA TYR A 72 -4.55 0.28 -8.17
C TYR A 72 -5.76 -0.27 -8.93
N ASP A 73 -5.60 -0.61 -10.20
CA ASP A 73 -6.69 -1.10 -11.05
C ASP A 73 -6.73 -2.63 -11.20
N GLY A 74 -5.70 -3.32 -10.74
CA GLY A 74 -5.60 -4.77 -10.67
C GLY A 74 -5.32 -5.43 -12.02
N ASP A 75 -4.78 -4.68 -12.98
CA ASP A 75 -4.49 -5.19 -14.32
C ASP A 75 -3.16 -5.96 -14.43
N GLY A 76 -2.37 -5.93 -13.34
CA GLY A 76 -1.08 -6.60 -13.21
C GLY A 76 0.13 -5.73 -13.58
N TYR A 77 -0.08 -4.44 -13.87
CA TYR A 77 0.98 -3.43 -13.99
C TYR A 77 0.93 -2.50 -12.78
N ASN A 78 2.10 -2.19 -12.22
CA ASN A 78 2.16 -1.33 -11.05
C ASN A 78 2.19 0.13 -11.49
N GLU A 79 1.25 0.95 -11.00
CA GLU A 79 1.21 2.38 -11.28
C GLU A 79 2.04 3.21 -10.31
N THR A 80 2.46 2.65 -9.17
CA THR A 80 3.35 3.37 -8.24
C THR A 80 4.36 2.43 -7.60
N ILE A 81 5.61 2.86 -7.51
CA ILE A 81 6.71 2.14 -6.87
C ILE A 81 7.39 3.10 -5.90
N GLU A 82 7.46 2.70 -4.64
CA GLU A 82 8.16 3.40 -3.56
C GLU A 82 9.38 2.56 -3.16
N SER A 83 10.51 3.21 -2.85
CA SER A 83 11.73 2.53 -2.40
C SER A 83 12.43 3.30 -1.28
N ASP A 84 12.84 2.58 -0.24
CA ASP A 84 13.62 2.98 0.93
C ASP A 84 14.95 2.20 0.88
N MET A 85 15.99 2.79 0.29
CA MET A 85 17.27 2.13 0.04
C MET A 85 18.19 2.11 1.26
N ASP A 86 17.98 2.99 2.24
CA ASP A 86 18.81 3.09 3.44
C ASP A 86 18.22 2.40 4.68
N GLY A 87 16.95 1.98 4.58
CA GLY A 87 16.23 1.19 5.58
C GLY A 87 15.88 1.99 6.83
N ASP A 88 15.82 3.31 6.74
CA ASP A 88 15.51 4.18 7.87
C ASP A 88 13.99 4.30 8.14
N GLY A 89 13.17 3.77 7.23
CA GLY A 89 11.72 3.78 7.28
C GLY A 89 11.06 4.94 6.54
N TRP A 90 11.83 5.77 5.85
CA TRP A 90 11.36 6.81 4.92
C TRP A 90 11.63 6.41 3.47
N VAL A 91 10.79 6.90 2.57
CA VAL A 91 10.88 6.55 1.16
C VAL A 91 11.88 7.49 0.48
N ASP A 92 12.98 6.93 -0.01
CA ASP A 92 14.00 7.63 -0.79
C ASP A 92 13.56 7.93 -2.23
N THR A 93 12.74 7.07 -2.82
CA THR A 93 12.36 7.22 -4.23
C THR A 93 10.92 6.79 -4.45
N VAL A 94 10.15 7.64 -5.13
CA VAL A 94 8.79 7.34 -5.60
C VAL A 94 8.76 7.48 -7.10
N THR A 95 8.18 6.51 -7.78
CA THR A 95 7.96 6.53 -9.23
C THR A 95 6.51 6.19 -9.52
N THR A 96 5.85 6.97 -10.38
CA THR A 96 4.44 6.79 -10.73
C THR A 96 4.29 6.67 -12.25
N ASP A 97 3.57 5.64 -12.68
CA ASP A 97 3.18 5.27 -14.05
C ASP A 97 1.65 5.06 -14.08
N ALA A 98 0.90 6.15 -14.08
CA ALA A 98 -0.54 6.15 -13.85
C ALA A 98 -1.36 5.56 -15.01
N ASP A 99 -0.77 5.39 -16.20
CA ASP A 99 -1.42 4.75 -17.34
C ASP A 99 -0.89 3.34 -17.64
N ALA A 100 0.03 2.85 -16.80
CA ALA A 100 0.58 1.49 -16.82
C ALA A 100 1.22 1.12 -18.17
N ASP A 101 1.79 2.11 -18.87
CA ASP A 101 2.38 1.90 -20.19
C ASP A 101 3.87 1.47 -20.14
N GLY A 102 4.45 1.50 -18.94
CA GLY A 102 5.83 1.16 -18.64
C GLY A 102 6.78 2.37 -18.60
N TYR A 103 6.28 3.57 -18.82
CA TYR A 103 7.01 4.83 -18.67
C TYR A 103 6.40 5.63 -17.53
N SER A 104 7.25 6.13 -16.64
CA SER A 104 6.77 6.82 -15.45
C SER A 104 6.60 8.32 -15.69
N GLU A 105 5.39 8.84 -15.49
CA GLU A 105 5.09 10.27 -15.57
C GLU A 105 5.71 11.08 -14.43
N THR A 106 5.99 10.47 -13.27
CA THR A 106 6.54 11.20 -12.12
C THR A 106 7.59 10.41 -11.39
N ILE A 107 8.70 11.08 -11.05
CA ILE A 107 9.79 10.53 -10.25
C ILE A 107 10.10 11.54 -9.14
N LEU A 108 10.11 11.10 -7.89
CA LEU A 108 10.48 11.87 -6.71
C LEU A 108 11.67 11.17 -6.06
N VAL A 109 12.69 11.92 -5.65
CA VAL A 109 13.89 11.40 -4.99
C VAL A 109 14.24 12.27 -3.79
N ASP A 110 14.45 11.62 -2.65
CA ASP A 110 15.03 12.14 -1.40
C ASP A 110 16.22 11.21 -1.09
N THR A 111 17.45 11.72 -1.14
CA THR A 111 18.68 10.92 -0.99
C THR A 111 19.31 11.08 0.39
N ASP A 112 18.90 12.09 1.15
CA ASP A 112 19.49 12.42 2.45
C ASP A 112 18.56 12.17 3.63
N GLY A 113 17.32 11.73 3.35
CA GLY A 113 16.34 11.28 4.33
C GLY A 113 15.81 12.43 5.20
N ASP A 114 15.93 13.66 4.72
CA ASP A 114 15.53 14.85 5.47
C ASP A 114 14.05 15.22 5.29
N THR A 115 13.32 14.41 4.51
CA THR A 115 11.90 14.55 4.14
C THR A 115 11.61 15.64 3.10
N PHE A 116 12.64 16.30 2.59
CA PHE A 116 12.57 17.20 1.45
C PHE A 116 13.08 16.49 0.19
N LEU A 117 12.44 16.79 -0.94
CA LEU A 117 12.80 16.15 -2.20
C LEU A 117 14.03 16.83 -2.80
N ASP A 118 15.13 16.09 -2.90
CA ASP A 118 16.33 16.50 -3.63
C ASP A 118 16.05 16.69 -5.12
N THR A 119 15.23 15.82 -5.72
CA THR A 119 15.00 15.82 -7.15
C THR A 119 13.61 15.35 -7.51
N THR A 120 13.02 16.01 -8.50
CA THR A 120 11.67 15.76 -8.97
C THR A 120 11.69 15.77 -10.49
N GLY A 121 11.11 14.77 -11.12
CA GLY A 121 10.95 14.65 -12.56
C GLY A 121 9.48 14.49 -12.91
N THR A 122 9.02 15.17 -13.97
CA THR A 122 7.69 14.97 -14.54
C THR A 122 7.75 14.81 -16.05
N ASP A 123 7.24 13.69 -16.54
CA ASP A 123 6.88 13.46 -17.94
C ASP A 123 5.39 13.76 -18.11
N THR A 124 5.06 14.78 -18.90
CA THR A 124 3.67 15.25 -19.08
C THR A 124 3.03 14.71 -20.37
N ASP A 125 3.83 14.28 -21.34
CA ASP A 125 3.36 13.78 -22.63
C ASP A 125 3.46 12.27 -22.78
N GLY A 126 4.04 11.57 -21.80
CA GLY A 126 4.04 10.11 -21.69
C GLY A 126 4.87 9.47 -22.79
N ASP A 127 5.97 10.12 -23.18
CA ASP A 127 6.84 9.61 -24.24
C ASP A 127 8.07 8.86 -23.69
N GLY A 128 8.18 8.81 -22.36
CA GLY A 128 9.27 8.17 -21.63
C GLY A 128 10.45 9.09 -21.36
N PHE A 129 10.38 10.36 -21.78
CA PHE A 129 11.35 11.38 -21.46
C PHE A 129 10.74 12.43 -20.53
N VAL A 130 11.46 12.70 -19.44
CA VAL A 130 11.05 13.70 -18.47
C VAL A 130 11.09 15.08 -19.10
N ASN A 131 9.94 15.76 -19.09
CA ASN A 131 9.77 17.10 -19.61
C ASN A 131 10.34 18.16 -18.67
N THR A 132 10.21 17.95 -17.35
CA THR A 132 10.68 18.90 -16.33
C THR A 132 11.43 18.18 -15.23
N VAL A 133 12.63 18.65 -14.89
CA VAL A 133 13.38 18.23 -13.72
C VAL A 133 13.64 19.42 -12.82
N GLU A 134 13.34 19.28 -11.54
CA GLU A 134 13.64 20.25 -10.50
C GLU A 134 14.53 19.59 -9.45
N SER A 135 15.55 20.30 -8.98
CA SER A 135 16.44 19.80 -7.91
C SER A 135 16.70 20.84 -6.84
N ASP A 136 16.63 20.41 -5.59
CA ASP A 136 17.10 21.08 -4.39
C ASP A 136 18.52 20.57 -4.11
N THR A 137 19.51 21.47 -4.09
CA THR A 137 20.92 21.10 -3.90
C THR A 137 21.41 21.41 -2.49
N ASP A 138 20.68 22.24 -1.73
CA ASP A 138 21.07 22.67 -0.40
C ASP A 138 20.19 22.11 0.73
N GLY A 139 19.14 21.35 0.38
CA GLY A 139 18.29 20.61 1.30
C GLY A 139 17.44 21.54 2.17
N ASP A 140 17.02 22.69 1.62
CA ASP A 140 16.21 23.66 2.34
C ASP A 140 14.70 23.52 2.07
N GLY A 141 14.33 22.57 1.19
CA GLY A 141 12.98 22.28 0.76
C GLY A 141 12.48 23.16 -0.38
N PHE A 142 13.37 23.99 -0.97
CA PHE A 142 13.10 24.76 -2.17
C PHE A 142 14.05 24.33 -3.27
N TYR A 143 13.51 24.07 -4.46
CA TYR A 143 14.35 23.76 -5.60
C TYR A 143 15.27 24.93 -5.93
N ASP A 144 16.56 24.63 -6.11
CA ASP A 144 17.59 25.57 -6.55
C ASP A 144 17.65 25.68 -8.07
N THR A 145 17.24 24.61 -8.75
CA THR A 145 17.40 24.45 -10.19
C THR A 145 16.17 23.82 -10.83
N SER A 146 15.90 24.24 -12.07
CA SER A 146 14.83 23.72 -12.90
C SER A 146 15.33 23.59 -14.34
N ALA A 147 15.07 22.44 -14.94
CA ALA A 147 15.42 22.07 -16.29
C ALA A 147 14.17 21.64 -17.05
N GLU A 148 13.95 22.17 -18.25
CA GLU A 148 12.81 21.82 -19.11
C GLU A 148 13.29 21.33 -20.48
N ASP A 149 12.73 20.21 -20.91
CA ASP A 149 12.75 19.68 -22.27
C ASP A 149 11.39 20.02 -22.91
N ASN A 150 11.41 20.92 -23.89
CA ASN A 150 10.17 21.38 -24.53
C ASN A 150 9.85 20.65 -25.83
N ASN A 151 10.77 19.82 -26.33
CA ASN A 151 10.62 19.13 -27.61
C ASN A 151 10.58 17.60 -27.46
N SER A 152 10.69 17.11 -26.22
CA SER A 152 10.62 15.71 -25.82
C SER A 152 11.64 14.86 -26.60
N ASP A 153 12.87 15.39 -26.75
CA ASP A 153 13.98 14.70 -27.41
C ASP A 153 15.02 14.12 -26.44
N GLY A 154 14.79 14.29 -25.14
CA GLY A 154 15.64 13.86 -24.04
C GLY A 154 16.78 14.81 -23.73
N VAL A 155 16.79 16.02 -24.32
CA VAL A 155 17.81 17.05 -24.07
C VAL A 155 17.16 18.34 -23.59
N TYR A 156 17.33 18.64 -22.30
CA TYR A 156 16.88 19.90 -21.70
C TYR A 156 17.46 21.13 -22.41
N GLU A 157 16.58 22.05 -22.84
CA GLU A 157 17.00 23.32 -23.44
C GLU A 157 17.01 24.48 -22.46
N ASN A 158 16.09 24.49 -21.50
CA ASN A 158 15.99 25.56 -20.51
C ASN A 158 16.46 25.04 -19.17
N VAL A 159 17.69 25.37 -18.78
CA VAL A 159 18.21 25.09 -17.45
C VAL A 159 18.43 26.42 -16.74
N GLN A 160 17.77 26.60 -15.60
CA GLN A 160 17.86 27.80 -14.79
C GLN A 160 18.07 27.44 -13.32
N SER A 161 18.70 28.36 -12.61
CA SER A 161 18.73 28.36 -11.15
C SER A 161 17.73 29.40 -10.67
N ILE A 162 16.92 29.07 -9.67
CA ILE A 162 15.75 29.82 -9.23
C ILE A 162 15.92 30.43 -7.83
#